data_AF-A0A0F8ZLZ7-F1
#
_entry.id   AF-A0A0F8ZLZ7-F1
#
_cell.length_a   1.000
_cell.length_b   1.000
_cell.length_c   1.000
_cell.angle_alpha   90.00
_cell.angle_beta   90.00
_cell.angle_gamma   90.00
#
_symmetry.space_group_name_H-M   'P 1'
#
loop_
_entity.id
_entity.type
_entity.pdbx_description
1 polymer ?
#
loop_
_entity_poly.entity_id
_entity_poly.type
_entity_poly.pdbx_seq_one_letter_code
_entity_poly.pdbx_strand_id
1 'polypeptide(L)'
;MNPESVKALLEAVRDGRTDVAGAVDALRRMPFEDLGFASIDHHRAIRCGFPEVIFSAGKTAAEVAAIFAKLAETGNNVLATRAGPEVYQGVAEASPAAVYHERARAITLAQSAPAEPIGHIALVAAGTSDLPVAEEARVTAEIMGHRVTTHYDVGVAGIHRLFG
;
A
#
# COMPACT_ATOMS: atom_id res chain seq x y z
N MET A 1 -8.37 5.14 -8.43
CA MET A 1 -8.47 4.48 -9.75
C MET A 1 -7.14 3.86 -10.13
N ASN A 2 -7.14 2.68 -10.76
CA ASN A 2 -5.93 1.95 -11.15
C ASN A 2 -5.82 1.77 -12.67
N PRO A 3 -4.67 1.30 -13.21
CA PRO A 3 -4.46 1.15 -14.65
C PRO A 3 -5.50 0.27 -15.35
N GLU A 4 -5.93 -0.83 -14.73
CA GLU A 4 -6.95 -1.72 -15.30
C GLU A 4 -8.32 -1.04 -15.41
N SER A 5 -8.67 -0.21 -14.41
CA SER A 5 -9.90 0.59 -14.45
C SER A 5 -9.87 1.63 -15.56
N VAL A 6 -8.72 2.27 -15.80
CA VAL A 6 -8.53 3.21 -16.93
C VAL A 6 -8.68 2.48 -18.25
N LYS A 7 -8.06 1.31 -18.40
CA LYS A 7 -8.17 0.49 -19.60
C LYS A 7 -9.63 0.09 -19.87
N ALA A 8 -10.34 -0.37 -18.84
CA ALA A 8 -11.76 -0.71 -18.95
C ALA A 8 -12.62 0.50 -19.36
N LEU A 9 -12.32 1.70 -18.86
CA LEU A 9 -13.00 2.94 -19.26
C LEU A 9 -12.74 3.30 -20.73
N LEU A 10 -11.49 3.16 -21.19
CA LEU A 10 -11.13 3.40 -22.59
C LEU A 10 -11.77 2.38 -23.54
N GLU A 11 -11.84 1.11 -23.13
CA GLU A 11 -12.58 0.08 -23.87
C GLU A 11 -14.08 0.38 -23.91
N ALA A 12 -14.66 0.89 -22.82
CA ALA A 12 -16.06 1.33 -22.81
C ALA A 12 -16.33 2.48 -23.80
N VAL A 13 -15.40 3.42 -23.94
CA VAL A 13 -15.48 4.48 -24.97
C VAL A 13 -15.41 3.89 -26.37
N ARG A 14 -14.43 3.01 -26.63
CA ARG A 14 -14.25 2.35 -27.92
C ARG A 14 -15.49 1.57 -28.34
N ASP A 15 -16.11 0.88 -27.39
CA ASP A 15 -17.26 0.02 -27.64
C ASP A 15 -18.60 0.80 -27.62
N GLY A 16 -18.56 2.13 -27.44
CA GLY A 16 -19.76 2.99 -27.42
C GLY A 16 -20.63 2.86 -26.17
N ARG A 17 -20.12 2.21 -25.10
CA ARG A 17 -20.80 2.07 -23.80
C ARG A 17 -20.80 3.37 -23.00
N THR A 18 -19.85 4.26 -23.26
CA THR A 18 -19.80 5.64 -22.74
C THR A 18 -19.24 6.55 -23.82
N ASP A 19 -19.54 7.85 -23.76
CA ASP A 19 -18.97 8.84 -24.65
C ASP A 19 -17.68 9.44 -24.05
N VAL A 20 -16.93 10.18 -24.87
CA VAL A 20 -15.69 10.83 -24.42
C VAL A 20 -15.97 11.80 -23.28
N ALA A 21 -17.10 12.51 -23.32
CA ALA A 21 -17.48 13.44 -22.25
C ALA A 21 -17.71 12.70 -20.92
N GLY A 22 -18.45 11.59 -20.93
CA GLY A 22 -18.68 10.74 -19.77
C GLY A 22 -17.40 10.11 -19.21
N ALA A 23 -16.48 9.68 -20.09
CA ALA A 23 -15.18 9.18 -19.67
C ALA A 23 -14.31 10.28 -19.04
N VAL A 24 -14.27 11.48 -19.63
CA VAL A 24 -13.56 12.63 -19.04
C VAL A 24 -14.17 13.00 -17.68
N ASP A 25 -15.49 12.97 -17.55
CA ASP A 25 -16.17 13.21 -16.28
C ASP A 25 -15.83 12.15 -15.22
N ALA A 26 -15.75 10.87 -15.61
CA ALA A 26 -15.32 9.78 -14.74
C ALA A 26 -13.85 9.92 -14.30
N LEU A 27 -12.98 10.44 -15.19
CA LEU A 27 -11.59 10.75 -14.86
C LEU A 27 -11.46 12.05 -14.01
N ARG A 28 -12.40 12.99 -14.13
CA ARG A 28 -12.40 14.27 -13.39
C ARG A 28 -12.97 14.13 -11.99
N ARG A 29 -13.99 13.29 -11.81
CA ARG A 29 -14.50 12.94 -10.49
C ARG A 29 -13.46 12.01 -9.87
N MET A 30 -12.79 12.48 -8.82
CA MET A 30 -11.89 11.70 -7.94
C MET A 30 -10.39 11.63 -8.28
N PRO A 31 -9.67 12.75 -8.54
CA PRO A 31 -8.24 12.75 -8.25
C PRO A 31 -8.00 12.83 -6.74
N PHE A 32 -8.79 13.64 -6.03
CA PHE A 32 -8.62 13.89 -4.59
C PHE A 32 -9.97 13.82 -3.87
N GLU A 33 -10.01 13.11 -2.75
CA GLU A 33 -11.15 13.08 -1.82
C GLU A 33 -10.74 13.74 -0.50
N ASP A 34 -11.46 14.78 -0.08
CA ASP A 34 -11.20 15.51 1.17
C ASP A 34 -12.06 14.95 2.30
N LEU A 35 -11.40 14.46 3.36
CA LEU A 35 -12.02 13.97 4.59
C LEU A 35 -12.06 15.04 5.70
N GLY A 36 -11.63 16.27 5.41
CA GLY A 36 -11.52 17.38 6.36
C GLY A 36 -10.23 17.39 7.18
N PHE A 37 -9.63 16.21 7.39
CA PHE A 37 -8.33 16.04 8.07
C PHE A 37 -7.26 15.41 7.17
N ALA A 38 -7.65 14.91 5.98
CA ALA A 38 -6.75 14.34 4.99
C ALA A 38 -7.34 14.46 3.58
N SER A 39 -6.48 14.66 2.59
CA SER A 39 -6.84 14.60 1.17
C SER A 39 -6.25 13.35 0.54
N ILE A 40 -7.10 12.45 0.06
CA ILE A 40 -6.71 11.16 -0.51
C ILE A 40 -6.52 11.30 -2.01
N ASP A 41 -5.31 11.02 -2.52
CA ASP A 41 -5.03 10.98 -3.96
C ASP A 41 -5.36 9.62 -4.57
N HIS A 42 -6.53 9.51 -5.18
CA HIS A 42 -7.01 8.31 -5.85
C HIS A 42 -6.31 8.06 -7.20
N HIS A 43 -5.58 9.04 -7.75
CA HIS A 43 -4.87 8.93 -9.03
C HIS A 43 -3.39 8.54 -8.86
N ARG A 44 -2.87 8.51 -7.63
CA ARG A 44 -1.47 8.19 -7.36
C ARG A 44 -1.04 6.85 -7.96
N ALA A 45 -1.90 5.83 -7.93
CA ALA A 45 -1.61 4.52 -8.52
C ALA A 45 -1.27 4.61 -10.02
N ILE A 46 -1.95 5.46 -10.77
CA ILE A 46 -1.70 5.64 -12.22
C ILE A 46 -0.40 6.41 -12.47
N ARG A 47 -0.07 7.38 -11.61
CA ARG A 47 1.10 8.25 -11.77
C ARG A 47 2.40 7.63 -11.25
N CYS A 48 2.30 6.85 -10.17
CA CYS A 48 3.44 6.37 -9.39
C CYS A 48 3.56 4.84 -9.36
N GLY A 49 2.59 4.10 -9.90
CA GLY A 49 2.59 2.64 -9.89
C GLY A 49 2.12 1.99 -8.57
N PHE A 50 1.81 2.79 -7.54
CA PHE A 50 1.23 2.29 -6.29
C PHE A 50 0.23 3.30 -5.69
N PRO A 51 -0.87 2.85 -5.06
CA PRO A 51 -1.85 3.73 -4.40
C PRO A 51 -1.26 4.59 -3.28
N GLU A 52 -2.09 5.47 -2.72
CA GLU A 52 -1.73 6.28 -1.57
C GLU A 52 -1.37 5.43 -0.34
N VAL A 53 -0.31 5.82 0.36
CA VAL A 53 0.17 5.16 1.59
C VAL A 53 -0.16 6.02 2.79
N ILE A 54 -0.76 5.43 3.82
CA ILE A 54 -1.17 6.14 5.02
C ILE A 54 0.02 6.24 5.97
N PHE A 55 0.58 7.44 6.10
CA PHE A 55 1.51 7.74 7.19
C PHE A 55 0.74 7.89 8.50
N SER A 56 0.83 6.91 9.42
CA SER A 56 0.00 6.86 10.63
C SER A 56 0.56 7.67 11.80
N ALA A 57 1.87 7.91 11.82
CA ALA A 57 2.50 8.62 12.92
C ALA A 57 1.99 10.07 13.03
N GLY A 58 1.52 10.46 14.21
CA GLY A 58 0.92 11.77 14.46
C GLY A 58 -0.57 11.88 14.14
N LYS A 59 -1.21 10.82 13.63
CA LYS A 59 -2.66 10.73 13.44
C LYS A 59 -3.32 9.94 14.57
N THR A 60 -4.61 10.20 14.77
CA THR A 60 -5.45 9.40 15.67
C THR A 60 -5.85 8.08 15.01
N ALA A 61 -6.17 7.06 15.83
CA ALA A 61 -6.64 5.77 15.32
C ALA A 61 -7.91 5.91 14.45
N ALA A 62 -8.82 6.81 14.81
CA ALA A 62 -10.05 7.08 14.06
C ALA A 62 -9.77 7.68 12.66
N GLU A 63 -8.84 8.65 12.57
CA GLU A 63 -8.44 9.24 11.29
C GLU A 63 -7.80 8.20 10.37
N VAL A 64 -6.91 7.36 10.91
CA VAL A 64 -6.28 6.29 10.13
C VAL A 64 -7.31 5.26 9.66
N ALA A 65 -8.22 4.82 10.54
CA ALA A 65 -9.27 3.87 10.18
C ALA A 65 -10.19 4.41 9.07
N ALA A 66 -10.57 5.69 9.15
CA ALA A 66 -11.38 6.35 8.13
C ALA A 66 -10.65 6.43 6.77
N ILE A 67 -9.38 6.84 6.74
CA ILE A 67 -8.58 6.86 5.51
C ILE A 67 -8.43 5.44 4.95
N PHE A 68 -8.16 4.46 5.82
CA PHE A 68 -7.96 3.06 5.43
C PHE A 68 -9.21 2.47 4.77
N ALA A 69 -10.39 2.67 5.38
CA ALA A 69 -11.66 2.23 4.81
C ALA A 69 -11.91 2.85 3.42
N LYS A 70 -11.63 4.15 3.27
CA LYS A 70 -11.81 4.83 1.98
C LYS A 70 -10.87 4.36 0.89
N LEU A 71 -9.61 4.10 1.23
CA LEU A 71 -8.68 3.49 0.28
C LEU A 71 -9.10 2.06 -0.08
N ALA A 72 -9.62 1.28 0.88
CA ALA A 72 -10.08 -0.09 0.65
C ALA A 72 -11.29 -0.18 -0.31
N GLU A 73 -12.19 0.82 -0.28
CA GLU A 73 -13.33 0.92 -1.20
C GLU A 73 -12.89 0.97 -2.68
N THR A 74 -11.67 1.44 -2.95
CA THR A 74 -11.15 1.54 -4.33
C THR A 74 -10.73 0.20 -4.93
N GLY A 75 -10.72 -0.88 -4.15
CA GLY A 75 -10.28 -2.21 -4.57
C GLY A 75 -8.77 -2.37 -4.76
N ASN A 76 -7.98 -1.36 -4.39
CA ASN A 76 -6.51 -1.41 -4.48
C ASN A 76 -5.89 -1.86 -3.16
N ASN A 77 -4.64 -2.31 -3.21
CA ASN A 77 -3.90 -2.57 -1.98
C ASN A 77 -3.78 -1.31 -1.12
N VAL A 78 -3.91 -1.49 0.20
CA VAL A 78 -3.78 -0.41 1.19
C VAL A 78 -2.60 -0.70 2.10
N LEU A 79 -1.76 0.30 2.33
CA LEU A 79 -0.63 0.25 3.26
C LEU A 79 -0.72 1.43 4.22
N ALA A 80 -0.67 1.15 5.52
CA ALA A 80 -0.44 2.14 6.56
C ALA A 80 0.89 1.87 7.24
N THR A 81 1.78 2.86 7.30
CA THR A 81 3.10 2.73 7.94
C THR A 81 3.12 3.43 9.28
N ARG A 82 4.08 3.02 10.13
CA ARG A 82 4.29 3.54 11.49
C ARG A 82 3.05 3.47 12.38
N ALA A 83 2.21 2.46 12.19
CA ALA A 83 0.99 2.19 12.93
C ALA A 83 1.30 1.35 14.19
N GLY A 84 0.85 1.84 15.35
CA GLY A 84 0.84 1.07 16.59
C GLY A 84 -0.31 0.06 16.67
N PRO A 85 -0.32 -0.85 17.66
CA PRO A 85 -1.40 -1.80 17.87
C PRO A 85 -2.76 -1.13 18.06
N GLU A 86 -2.81 0.03 18.71
CA GLU A 86 -4.02 0.84 18.92
C GLU A 86 -4.63 1.34 17.61
N VAL A 87 -3.79 1.70 16.65
CA VAL A 87 -4.23 2.11 15.31
C VAL A 87 -4.78 0.90 14.56
N TYR A 88 -4.11 -0.25 14.66
CA TYR A 88 -4.58 -1.48 14.04
C TYR A 88 -5.93 -1.93 14.58
N GLN A 89 -6.18 -1.84 15.88
CA GLN A 89 -7.48 -2.19 16.47
C GLN A 89 -8.62 -1.41 15.81
N GLY A 90 -8.48 -0.09 15.66
CA GLY A 90 -9.47 0.74 14.97
C GLY A 90 -9.64 0.37 13.49
N VAL A 91 -8.55 0.03 12.80
CA VAL A 91 -8.61 -0.43 11.40
C VAL A 91 -9.31 -1.80 11.27
N ALA A 92 -9.01 -2.73 12.17
CA ALA A 92 -9.53 -4.10 12.13
C ALA A 92 -11.05 -4.17 12.31
N GLU A 93 -11.63 -3.23 13.06
CA GLU A 93 -13.09 -3.10 13.20
C GLU A 93 -13.77 -2.78 11.85
N ALA A 94 -13.19 -1.88 11.05
CA ALA A 94 -13.72 -1.47 9.76
C ALA A 94 -13.25 -2.36 8.59
N SER A 95 -12.11 -3.03 8.74
CA SER A 95 -11.48 -3.86 7.71
C SER A 95 -10.90 -5.13 8.34
N PRO A 96 -11.75 -6.14 8.63
CA PRO A 96 -11.31 -7.38 9.30
C PRO A 96 -10.28 -8.21 8.53
N ALA A 97 -10.16 -7.98 7.21
CA ALA A 97 -9.15 -8.61 6.37
C ALA A 97 -7.77 -7.92 6.42
N ALA A 98 -7.64 -6.79 7.13
CA ALA A 98 -6.37 -6.12 7.31
C ALA A 98 -5.43 -6.95 8.18
N VAL A 99 -4.14 -6.91 7.86
CA VAL A 99 -3.09 -7.65 8.55
C VAL A 99 -2.14 -6.66 9.23
N TYR A 100 -1.87 -6.89 10.52
CA TYR A 100 -0.86 -6.12 11.26
C TYR A 100 0.50 -6.81 11.25
N HIS A 101 1.52 -6.05 10.89
CA HIS A 101 2.92 -6.46 10.92
C HIS A 101 3.60 -5.76 12.09
N GLU A 102 3.60 -6.40 13.26
CA GLU A 102 4.04 -5.80 14.53
C GLU A 102 5.45 -5.19 14.44
N ARG A 103 6.43 -5.97 13.94
CA ARG A 103 7.82 -5.49 13.81
C ARG A 103 7.95 -4.33 12.83
N ALA A 104 7.25 -4.39 11.71
CA ALA A 104 7.21 -3.33 10.70
C ALA A 104 6.44 -2.08 11.16
N ARG A 105 5.63 -2.22 12.22
CA ARG A 105 4.61 -1.23 12.60
C ARG A 105 3.78 -0.82 11.39
N ALA A 106 3.31 -1.80 10.62
CA ALA A 106 2.58 -1.58 9.38
C ALA A 106 1.26 -2.34 9.35
N ILE A 107 0.26 -1.79 8.68
CA ILE A 107 -1.02 -2.45 8.43
C ILE A 107 -1.19 -2.57 6.92
N THR A 108 -1.57 -3.75 6.45
CA THR A 108 -1.77 -4.01 5.03
C THR A 108 -3.15 -4.58 4.76
N LEU A 109 -3.75 -4.19 3.65
CA LEU A 109 -4.88 -4.90 3.05
C LEU A 109 -4.53 -5.20 1.59
N ALA A 110 -4.33 -6.48 1.27
CA ALA A 110 -4.07 -6.93 -0.09
C ALA A 110 -5.40 -7.29 -0.77
N GLN A 111 -5.76 -6.55 -1.82
CA GLN A 111 -7.00 -6.75 -2.61
C GLN A 111 -6.68 -7.09 -4.07
N SER A 112 -5.48 -6.74 -4.52
CA SER A 112 -4.97 -7.00 -5.86
C SER A 112 -3.53 -7.49 -5.75
N ALA A 113 -3.27 -8.74 -6.12
CA ALA A 113 -1.91 -9.27 -6.20
C ALA A 113 -1.55 -9.51 -7.67
N PRO A 114 -0.33 -9.16 -8.12
CA PRO A 114 0.12 -9.60 -9.43
C PRO A 114 0.26 -11.13 -9.44
N ALA A 115 -0.05 -11.76 -10.58
CA ALA A 115 0.04 -13.22 -10.72
C ALA A 115 1.49 -13.74 -10.53
N GLU A 116 2.48 -12.90 -10.86
CA GLU A 116 3.90 -13.16 -10.68
C GLU A 116 4.57 -11.93 -10.04
N PRO A 117 5.63 -12.10 -9.23
CA PRO A 117 6.36 -10.97 -8.67
C PRO A 117 6.96 -10.08 -9.76
N ILE A 118 6.84 -8.76 -9.60
CA ILE A 118 7.38 -7.79 -10.58
C ILE A 118 8.93 -7.70 -10.56
N GLY A 119 9.56 -8.28 -9.53
CA GLY A 119 11.00 -8.34 -9.38
C GLY A 119 11.40 -8.96 -8.05
N HIS A 120 12.70 -9.06 -7.80
CA HIS A 120 13.25 -9.62 -6.57
C HIS A 120 14.15 -8.59 -5.88
N ILE A 121 13.89 -8.34 -4.60
CA ILE A 121 14.66 -7.45 -3.74
C ILE A 121 15.34 -8.28 -2.65
N ALA A 122 16.66 -8.16 -2.54
CA ALA A 122 17.39 -8.62 -1.37
C ALA A 122 17.48 -7.49 -0.34
N LEU A 123 16.95 -7.72 0.86
CA LEU A 123 16.99 -6.79 1.97
C LEU A 123 18.01 -7.28 2.99
N VAL A 124 19.02 -6.46 3.27
CA VAL A 124 20.11 -6.79 4.19
C VAL A 124 20.12 -5.80 5.34
N ALA A 125 20.09 -6.31 6.57
CA ALA A 125 20.17 -5.51 7.78
C ALA A 125 21.19 -6.11 8.77
N ALA A 126 21.84 -5.25 9.55
CA ALA A 126 22.96 -5.65 10.40
C ALA A 126 22.56 -5.88 11.85
N GLY A 127 21.86 -4.94 12.48
CA GLY A 127 21.51 -5.00 13.90
C GLY A 127 20.04 -5.31 14.14
N THR A 128 19.72 -5.80 15.34
CA THR A 128 18.32 -5.92 15.79
C THR A 128 17.61 -4.57 15.86
N SER A 129 18.36 -3.47 16.03
CA SER A 129 17.87 -2.09 15.96
C SER A 129 17.32 -1.72 14.57
N ASP A 130 17.81 -2.38 13.52
CA ASP A 130 17.42 -2.09 12.15
C ASP A 130 16.12 -2.83 11.77
N LEU A 131 15.75 -3.87 12.54
CA LEU A 131 14.63 -4.76 12.23
C LEU A 131 13.30 -4.03 12.02
N PRO A 132 12.92 -2.99 12.79
CA PRO A 132 11.66 -2.30 12.52
C PRO A 132 11.64 -1.63 11.14
N VAL A 133 12.74 -0.99 10.77
CA VAL A 133 12.88 -0.32 9.46
C VAL A 133 12.99 -1.34 8.33
N ALA A 134 13.75 -2.41 8.54
CA ALA A 134 13.91 -3.50 7.61
C ALA A 134 12.58 -4.22 7.33
N GLU A 135 11.78 -4.49 8.36
CA GLU A 135 10.46 -5.10 8.23
C GLU A 135 9.46 -4.15 7.56
N GLU A 136 9.47 -2.84 7.86
CA GLU A 136 8.65 -1.85 7.14
C GLU A 136 8.98 -1.84 5.64
N ALA A 137 10.27 -1.88 5.29
CA ALA A 137 10.72 -1.95 3.90
C ALA A 137 10.32 -3.27 3.23
N ARG A 138 10.43 -4.41 3.92
CA ARG A 138 9.99 -5.73 3.43
C ARG A 138 8.50 -5.73 3.11
N VAL A 139 7.66 -5.34 4.08
CA VAL A 139 6.20 -5.29 3.92
C VAL A 139 5.80 -4.35 2.80
N THR A 140 6.46 -3.19 2.69
CA THR A 140 6.22 -2.23 1.60
C THR A 140 6.56 -2.83 0.24
N ALA A 141 7.72 -3.46 0.09
CA ALA A 141 8.12 -4.07 -1.17
C ALA A 141 7.20 -5.24 -1.58
N GLU A 142 6.79 -6.08 -0.62
CA GLU A 142 5.88 -7.20 -0.87
C GLU A 142 4.50 -6.73 -1.31
N ILE A 143 3.90 -5.74 -0.63
CA ILE A 143 2.57 -5.24 -1.02
C ILE A 143 2.58 -4.50 -2.36
N MET A 144 3.74 -3.96 -2.75
CA MET A 144 4.00 -3.39 -4.07
C MET A 144 4.24 -4.46 -5.15
N GLY A 145 4.24 -5.75 -4.80
CA GLY A 145 4.29 -6.86 -5.74
C GLY A 145 5.68 -7.46 -5.96
N HIS A 146 6.70 -7.07 -5.17
CA HIS A 146 8.03 -7.66 -5.26
C HIS A 146 8.14 -8.92 -4.41
N ARG A 147 8.96 -9.87 -4.89
CA ARG A 147 9.52 -10.90 -4.02
C ARG A 147 10.61 -10.28 -3.17
N VAL A 148 10.63 -10.58 -1.88
CA VAL A 148 11.70 -10.11 -0.98
C VAL A 148 12.43 -11.30 -0.36
N THR A 149 13.76 -11.24 -0.33
CA THR A 149 14.60 -12.13 0.48
C THR A 149 15.31 -11.30 1.53
N THR A 150 15.23 -11.71 2.78
CA THR A 150 15.81 -10.98 3.90
C THR A 150 17.06 -11.69 4.43
N HIS A 151 18.07 -10.89 4.74
CA HIS A 151 19.25 -11.30 5.48
C HIS A 151 19.41 -10.37 6.67
N TYR A 152 19.14 -10.89 7.85
CA TYR A 152 19.30 -10.16 9.10
C TYR A 152 20.60 -10.55 9.79
N ASP A 153 21.05 -9.69 10.71
CA ASP A 153 22.28 -9.87 11.48
C ASP A 153 23.56 -9.94 10.63
N VAL A 154 23.59 -9.22 9.51
CA VAL A 154 24.76 -9.14 8.61
C VAL A 154 25.70 -7.99 9.01
N GLY A 155 26.12 -7.98 10.27
CA GLY A 155 27.14 -7.05 10.76
C GLY A 155 28.57 -7.51 10.41
N VAL A 156 29.59 -6.78 10.89
CA VAL A 156 31.02 -7.14 10.72
C VAL A 156 31.30 -8.59 11.15
N ALA A 157 30.71 -9.02 12.27
CA ALA A 157 30.84 -10.40 12.75
C ALA A 157 29.95 -11.42 11.99
N GLY A 158 28.99 -10.95 11.19
CA GLY A 158 27.93 -11.75 10.56
C GLY A 158 28.01 -11.86 9.04
N ILE A 159 29.04 -11.31 8.38
CA ILE A 159 29.15 -11.28 6.91
C ILE A 159 29.07 -12.67 6.26
N HIS A 160 29.50 -13.71 6.96
CA HIS A 160 29.42 -15.10 6.51
C HIS A 160 27.97 -15.56 6.24
N ARG A 161 26.97 -14.97 6.92
CA ARG A 161 25.54 -15.30 6.75
C ARG A 161 24.97 -14.95 5.37
N LEU A 162 25.71 -14.16 4.57
CA LEU A 162 25.35 -13.89 3.17
C LEU A 162 25.76 -15.00 2.20
N PHE A 163 26.76 -15.82 2.55
CA PHE A 163 27.41 -16.74 1.62
C PHE A 163 27.08 -18.22 1.85
N GLY A 164 26.38 -18.55 2.94
CA GLY A 164 25.99 -19.92 3.29
C GLY A 164 26.91 -20.54 4.34
#